data_AF-A0A846QGN8-F1
#
_entry.id   AF-A0A846QGN8-F1
#
_cell.length_a   1.000
_cell.length_b   1.000
_cell.length_c   1.000
_cell.angle_alpha   90.00
_cell.angle_beta   90.00
_cell.angle_gamma   90.00
#
_symmetry.space_group_name_H-M   'P 1'
#
loop_
_entity.id
_entity.type
_entity.pdbx_description
1 polymer ?
#
loop_
_entity_poly.entity_id
_entity_poly.type
_entity_poly.pdbx_seq_one_letter_code
_entity_poly.pdbx_strand_id
1 'polypeptide(L)'
;MATKRKPGHIEKFLKRADKAIDEGVKKADEILDDAVEFGVMAAGQAKKTSKELRKKAEKESEVIKKKGAEKLSEGIAAAKSAAANAEEDLKTLEKLGKLKKAGIITEKEFQEKKKKILARI
;
A
#
# COMPACT_ATOMS: atom_id res chain seq x y z
N MET A 1 -27.57 -23.05 77.41
CA MET A 1 -26.72 -24.21 77.05
C MET A 1 -25.51 -23.71 76.26
N ALA A 2 -24.33 -23.64 76.89
CA ALA A 2 -23.10 -23.27 76.20
C ALA A 2 -22.69 -24.40 75.26
N THR A 3 -22.52 -24.11 73.97
CA THR A 3 -22.04 -25.08 73.00
C THR A 3 -20.59 -25.44 73.34
N LYS A 4 -20.36 -26.69 73.79
CA LYS A 4 -19.01 -27.24 74.00
C LYS A 4 -18.22 -27.14 72.68
N ARG A 5 -17.29 -26.18 72.58
CA ARG A 5 -16.33 -26.11 71.47
C ARG A 5 -15.49 -27.39 71.50
N LYS A 6 -15.59 -28.20 70.44
CA LYS A 6 -14.83 -29.45 70.33
C LYS A 6 -13.33 -29.13 70.21
N PRO A 7 -12.45 -29.69 71.06
CA PRO A 7 -11.00 -29.53 70.88
C PRO A 7 -10.60 -30.05 69.49
N GLY A 8 -9.82 -29.27 68.74
CA GLY A 8 -9.34 -29.60 67.39
C GLY A 8 -10.18 -29.08 66.21
N HIS A 9 -11.27 -28.34 66.43
CA HIS A 9 -12.03 -27.74 65.31
C HIS A 9 -11.23 -26.64 64.58
N ILE A 10 -10.49 -25.82 65.33
CA ILE A 10 -9.63 -24.76 64.79
C ILE A 10 -8.49 -25.35 63.97
N GLU A 11 -7.83 -26.40 64.46
CA GLU A 11 -6.74 -27.07 63.74
C GLU A 11 -7.20 -27.67 62.41
N LYS A 12 -8.39 -28.29 62.38
CA LYS A 12 -8.99 -28.81 61.14
C LYS A 12 -9.36 -27.70 60.16
N PHE A 13 -9.79 -26.54 60.67
CA PHE A 13 -10.07 -25.38 59.86
C PHE A 13 -8.80 -24.81 59.23
N LEU A 14 -7.73 -24.63 60.02
CA LEU A 14 -6.43 -24.16 59.55
C LEU A 14 -5.87 -25.09 58.46
N LYS A 15 -5.85 -26.42 58.70
CA LYS A 15 -5.41 -27.39 57.69
C LYS A 15 -6.21 -27.33 56.37
N ARG A 16 -7.50 -27.01 56.44
CA ARG A 16 -8.33 -26.84 55.23
C ARG A 16 -8.03 -25.52 54.52
N ALA A 17 -7.77 -24.46 55.26
CA ALA A 17 -7.37 -23.17 54.71
C ALA A 17 -6.01 -23.27 54.00
N ASP A 18 -5.01 -23.90 54.64
CA ASP A 18 -3.69 -24.12 54.04
C ASP A 18 -3.81 -24.92 52.74
N LYS A 19 -4.57 -26.00 52.75
CA LYS A 19 -4.83 -26.81 51.54
C LYS A 19 -5.50 -25.99 50.43
N ALA A 20 -6.47 -25.13 50.78
CA ALA A 20 -7.13 -24.29 49.79
C ALA A 20 -6.20 -23.21 49.21
N ILE A 21 -5.27 -22.68 50.02
CA ILE A 21 -4.24 -21.74 49.57
C ILE A 21 -3.28 -22.46 48.61
N ASP A 22 -2.78 -23.64 48.98
CA ASP A 22 -1.87 -24.42 48.13
C ASP A 22 -2.50 -24.80 46.79
N GLU A 23 -3.77 -25.23 46.80
CA GLU A 23 -4.52 -25.51 45.57
C GLU A 23 -4.76 -24.25 44.75
N GLY A 24 -4.99 -23.11 45.40
CA GLY A 24 -5.11 -21.81 44.74
C GLY A 24 -3.81 -21.38 44.06
N VAL A 25 -2.66 -21.56 44.73
CA VAL A 25 -1.34 -21.25 44.18
C VAL A 25 -1.05 -22.14 42.96
N LYS A 26 -1.26 -23.45 43.06
CA LYS A 26 -1.06 -24.37 41.91
C LYS A 26 -1.89 -23.99 40.69
N LYS A 27 -3.16 -23.64 40.89
CA LYS A 27 -4.03 -23.19 39.80
C LYS A 27 -3.57 -21.86 39.20
N ALA A 28 -3.06 -20.95 40.03
CA ALA A 28 -2.51 -19.69 39.53
C ALA A 28 -1.27 -19.94 38.66
N ASP A 29 -0.38 -20.84 39.09
CA ASP A 29 0.81 -21.22 38.32
C ASP A 29 0.42 -21.86 36.97
N GLU A 30 -0.53 -22.81 36.97
CA GLU A 30 -1.05 -23.43 35.73
C GLU A 30 -1.62 -22.38 34.76
N ILE A 31 -2.42 -21.43 35.25
CA ILE A 31 -2.99 -20.36 34.42
C ILE A 31 -1.89 -19.43 33.86
N LEU A 32 -0.84 -19.16 34.64
CA LEU A 32 0.28 -18.35 34.18
C LEU A 32 1.08 -19.06 33.09
N ASP A 33 1.34 -20.35 33.25
CA ASP A 33 2.04 -21.16 32.24
C ASP A 33 1.24 -21.20 30.93
N ASP A 34 -0.07 -21.47 31.01
CA ASP A 34 -0.97 -21.42 29.84
C ASP A 34 -0.93 -20.04 29.18
N ALA A 35 -1.03 -18.96 29.96
CA ALA A 35 -1.01 -17.60 29.43
C ALA A 35 0.32 -17.26 28.73
N VAL A 36 1.44 -17.73 29.26
CA VAL A 36 2.76 -17.57 28.63
C VAL A 36 2.80 -18.33 27.31
N GLU A 37 2.34 -19.58 27.27
CA GLU A 37 2.32 -20.39 26.06
C GLU A 37 1.45 -19.75 24.97
N PHE A 38 0.24 -19.32 25.33
CA PHE A 38 -0.65 -18.57 24.43
C PHE A 38 0.00 -17.28 23.93
N GLY A 39 0.68 -16.53 24.80
CA GLY A 39 1.41 -15.32 24.43
C GLY A 39 2.51 -15.59 23.41
N VAL A 40 3.29 -16.66 23.59
CA VAL A 40 4.34 -17.07 22.64
C VAL A 40 3.73 -17.49 21.30
N MET A 41 2.65 -18.27 21.31
CA MET A 41 1.96 -18.68 20.09
C MET A 41 1.40 -17.48 19.32
N ALA A 42 0.72 -16.56 20.01
CA ALA A 42 0.16 -15.34 19.43
C ALA A 42 1.25 -14.45 18.83
N ALA A 43 2.35 -14.23 19.55
CA ALA A 43 3.50 -13.47 19.04
C ALA A 43 4.14 -14.15 17.82
N GLY A 44 4.25 -15.48 17.85
CA GLY A 44 4.76 -16.28 16.74
C GLY A 44 3.90 -16.16 15.47
N GLN A 45 2.58 -16.25 15.63
CA GLN A 45 1.63 -16.06 14.53
C GLN A 45 1.66 -14.62 14.00
N ALA A 46 1.60 -13.62 14.87
CA ALA A 46 1.68 -12.22 14.48
C ALA A 46 2.97 -11.92 13.69
N LYS A 47 4.11 -12.49 14.13
CA LYS A 47 5.39 -12.37 13.42
C LYS A 47 5.38 -13.02 12.05
N LYS A 48 4.76 -14.20 11.89
CA LYS A 48 4.62 -14.88 10.60
C LYS A 48 3.75 -14.06 9.64
N THR A 49 2.56 -13.68 10.08
CA THR A 49 1.61 -12.87 9.29
C THR A 49 2.22 -11.53 8.88
N SER A 50 2.92 -10.84 9.80
CA SER A 50 3.61 -9.59 9.50
C SER A 50 4.67 -9.76 8.40
N LYS A 51 5.47 -10.81 8.44
CA LYS A 51 6.47 -11.11 7.41
C LYS A 51 5.83 -11.38 6.04
N GLU A 52 4.71 -12.09 6.01
CA GLU A 52 3.98 -12.38 4.77
C GLU A 52 3.37 -11.13 4.15
N LEU A 53 2.72 -10.29 4.98
CA LEU A 53 2.18 -9.00 4.55
C LEU A 53 3.28 -8.11 3.97
N ARG A 54 4.44 -8.04 4.63
CA ARG A 54 5.57 -7.26 4.14
C ARG A 54 6.07 -7.77 2.78
N LYS A 55 6.23 -9.08 2.60
CA LYS A 55 6.63 -9.66 1.31
C LYS A 55 5.61 -9.36 0.21
N LYS A 56 4.31 -9.40 0.52
CA LYS A 56 3.25 -9.08 -0.43
C LYS A 56 3.31 -7.60 -0.84
N ALA A 57 3.44 -6.70 0.14
CA ALA A 57 3.57 -5.27 -0.09
C ALA A 57 4.82 -4.91 -0.91
N GLU A 58 5.96 -5.56 -0.67
CA GLU A 58 7.18 -5.37 -1.46
C GLU A 58 6.95 -5.75 -2.94
N LYS A 59 6.34 -6.91 -3.20
CA LYS A 59 6.00 -7.35 -4.57
C LYS A 59 5.04 -6.41 -5.28
N GLU A 60 3.97 -6.00 -4.60
CA GLU A 60 2.98 -5.06 -5.16
C GLU A 60 3.61 -3.69 -5.45
N SER A 61 4.49 -3.21 -4.56
CA SER A 61 5.23 -1.96 -4.76
C SER A 61 6.11 -2.01 -6.02
N GLU A 62 6.84 -3.10 -6.24
CA GLU A 62 7.65 -3.27 -7.44
C GLU A 62 6.82 -3.25 -8.71
N VAL A 63 5.67 -3.92 -8.72
CA VAL A 63 4.76 -3.93 -9.88
C VAL A 63 4.22 -2.53 -10.16
N ILE A 64 3.80 -1.80 -9.12
CA ILE A 64 3.28 -0.43 -9.26
C ILE A 64 4.38 0.50 -9.78
N LYS A 65 5.60 0.40 -9.25
CA LYS A 65 6.74 1.22 -9.71
C LYS A 65 7.07 0.96 -11.18
N LYS A 66 7.11 -0.31 -11.61
CA LYS A 66 7.34 -0.67 -13.02
C LYS A 66 6.26 -0.10 -13.93
N LYS A 67 4.98 -0.36 -13.62
CA LYS A 67 3.84 0.18 -14.39
C LYS A 67 3.82 1.71 -14.41
N GLY A 68 4.18 2.35 -13.29
CA GLY A 68 4.28 3.79 -13.20
C GLY A 68 5.37 4.35 -14.12
N ALA A 69 6.56 3.74 -14.11
CA ALA A 69 7.65 4.12 -14.99
C ALA A 69 7.30 3.92 -16.48
N GLU A 70 6.64 2.81 -16.83
CA GLU A 70 6.16 2.54 -18.19
C GLU A 70 5.19 3.62 -18.66
N LYS A 71 4.14 3.92 -17.87
CA LYS A 71 3.16 4.96 -18.22
C LYS A 71 3.79 6.36 -18.33
N LEU A 72 4.75 6.68 -17.47
CA LEU A 72 5.48 7.95 -17.56
C LEU A 72 6.30 8.00 -18.85
N SER A 73 7.00 6.92 -19.20
CA SER A 73 7.76 6.82 -20.45
C SER A 73 6.86 6.95 -21.68
N GLU A 74 5.71 6.27 -21.70
CA GLU A 74 4.71 6.38 -22.76
C GLU A 74 4.18 7.81 -22.89
N GLY A 75 3.85 8.45 -21.77
CA GLY A 75 3.39 9.85 -21.74
C GLY A 75 4.44 10.82 -22.27
N ILE A 76 5.71 10.64 -21.88
CA ILE A 76 6.83 11.45 -22.38
C ILE A 76 7.02 11.23 -23.89
N ALA A 77 6.94 9.99 -24.36
CA ALA A 77 7.09 9.67 -25.78
C ALA A 77 5.96 10.30 -26.62
N ALA A 78 4.71 10.21 -26.14
CA ALA A 78 3.55 10.84 -26.78
C ALA A 78 3.65 12.37 -26.79
N ALA A 79 4.11 12.99 -25.69
CA ALA A 79 4.33 14.43 -25.65
C ALA A 79 5.45 14.86 -26.62
N LYS A 80 6.54 14.09 -26.71
CA LYS A 80 7.65 14.36 -27.60
C LYS A 80 7.25 14.25 -29.08
N SER A 81 6.44 13.24 -29.43
CA SER A 81 5.94 13.11 -30.80
C SER A 81 4.96 14.24 -31.17
N ALA A 82 4.08 14.64 -30.24
CA ALA A 82 3.21 15.79 -30.44
C ALA A 82 4.01 17.09 -30.66
N ALA A 83 5.06 17.33 -29.88
CA ALA A 83 5.94 18.49 -30.04
C ALA A 83 6.69 18.47 -31.38
N ALA A 84 7.20 17.30 -31.81
CA ALA A 84 7.87 17.15 -33.10
C ALA A 84 6.91 17.44 -34.26
N ASN A 85 5.67 16.94 -34.21
CA ASN A 85 4.65 17.21 -35.22
C ASN A 85 4.31 18.70 -35.31
N ALA A 86 4.18 19.39 -34.16
CA ALA A 86 3.95 20.82 -34.15
C ALA A 86 5.10 21.61 -34.79
N GLU A 87 6.35 21.19 -34.56
CA GLU A 87 7.53 21.80 -35.19
C GLU A 87 7.57 21.58 -36.71
N GLU A 88 7.19 20.39 -37.18
CA GLU A 88 7.06 20.09 -38.61
C GLU A 88 5.95 20.89 -39.29
N ASP A 89 4.80 21.06 -38.63
CA ASP A 89 3.71 21.86 -39.14
C ASP A 89 4.09 23.35 -39.24
N LEU A 90 4.86 23.88 -38.28
CA LEU A 90 5.43 25.23 -38.35
C LEU A 90 6.40 25.39 -39.53
N LYS A 91 7.29 24.42 -39.75
CA LYS A 91 8.20 24.41 -40.93
C LYS A 91 7.41 24.35 -42.24
N THR A 92 6.31 23.60 -42.26
CA THR A 92 5.44 23.50 -43.44
C THR A 92 4.74 24.82 -43.73
N LEU A 93 4.26 25.53 -42.71
CA LEU A 93 3.70 26.88 -42.85
C LEU A 93 4.73 27.88 -43.40
N GLU A 94 5.98 27.82 -42.96
CA GLU A 94 7.04 28.69 -43.45
C GLU A 94 7.30 28.46 -44.96
N LYS A 95 7.38 27.18 -45.38
CA LYS A 95 7.51 26.81 -46.80
C LYS A 95 6.31 27.27 -47.62
N LEU A 96 5.09 27.13 -47.09
CA LEU A 96 3.86 27.60 -47.74
C LEU A 96 3.90 29.12 -48.00
N GLY A 97 4.42 29.89 -47.03
CA GLY A 97 4.61 31.34 -47.17
C GLY A 97 5.62 31.72 -48.25
N LYS A 98 6.71 30.94 -48.40
CA LYS A 98 7.70 31.12 -49.48
C LYS A 98 7.09 30.86 -50.86
N LEU A 99 6.27 29.83 -51.01
CA LEU A 99 5.58 29.52 -52.28
C LEU A 99 4.61 30.63 -52.71
N LYS A 100 3.88 31.21 -51.76
CA LYS A 100 3.02 32.37 -52.02
C LYS A 100 3.84 33.56 -52.51
N LYS A 101 4.94 33.89 -51.83
CA LYS A 101 5.84 35.00 -52.23
C LYS A 101 6.45 34.79 -53.62
N ALA A 102 6.71 33.55 -53.99
CA ALA A 102 7.20 33.19 -55.33
C ALA A 102 6.11 33.20 -56.43
N GLY A 103 4.85 33.48 -56.08
CA GLY A 103 3.73 33.49 -57.04
C GLY A 103 3.32 32.11 -57.56
N ILE A 104 3.83 31.03 -56.95
CA ILE A 104 3.57 29.64 -57.37
C ILE A 104 2.15 29.20 -56.98
N ILE A 105 1.61 29.76 -55.91
CA ILE A 105 0.25 29.50 -55.41
C ILE A 105 -0.54 30.80 -55.28
N THR A 106 -1.86 30.70 -55.45
CA THR A 106 -2.77 31.83 -55.28
C THR A 106 -3.08 32.11 -53.81
N GLU A 107 -3.56 33.32 -53.49
CA GLU A 107 -3.96 33.68 -52.12
C GLU A 107 -5.02 32.73 -51.56
N LYS A 108 -5.99 32.33 -52.40
CA LYS A 108 -7.08 31.45 -51.99
C LYS A 108 -6.56 30.07 -51.57
N GLU A 109 -5.67 29.49 -52.38
CA GLU A 109 -5.03 28.19 -52.08
C GLU A 109 -4.14 28.27 -50.83
N PHE A 110 -3.44 29.40 -50.64
CA PHE A 110 -2.62 29.62 -49.45
C PHE A 110 -3.48 29.65 -48.17
N GLN A 111 -4.59 30.40 -48.16
CA GLN A 111 -5.45 30.52 -46.98
C GLN A 111 -6.11 29.19 -46.60
N GLU A 112 -6.60 28.42 -47.58
CA GLU A 112 -7.18 27.10 -47.32
C GLU A 112 -6.17 26.13 -46.71
N LYS A 113 -4.95 26.07 -47.26
CA LYS A 113 -3.89 25.18 -46.76
C LYS A 113 -3.37 25.62 -45.39
N LYS A 114 -3.21 26.93 -45.18
CA LYS A 114 -2.84 27.51 -43.87
C LYS A 114 -3.84 27.13 -42.79
N LYS A 115 -5.14 27.27 -43.04
CA LYS A 115 -6.20 26.92 -42.09
C LYS A 115 -6.17 25.43 -41.72
N LYS A 116 -5.93 24.54 -42.68
CA LYS A 116 -5.82 23.09 -42.44
C LYS A 116 -4.63 22.71 -41.55
N ILE A 117 -3.49 23.38 -41.71
CA ILE A 117 -2.29 23.11 -40.89
C ILE A 117 -2.46 23.69 -39.48
N LEU A 118 -2.97 24.92 -39.37
CA LEU A 118 -3.23 25.54 -38.06
C LEU A 118 -4.31 24.82 -37.24
N ALA A 119 -5.18 24.03 -37.86
CA ALA A 119 -6.17 23.22 -37.15
C ALA A 119 -5.57 21.93 -36.55
N ARG A 120 -4.32 21.57 -36.88
CA ARG A 120 -3.62 20.38 -36.38
C ARG A 120 -2.68 20.69 -35.21
N ILE A 121 -2.39 21.97 -34.99
CA ILE A 121 -1.59 22.52 -33.89
C ILE A 121 -2.56 23.00 -32.80
#